data_AF-T1AE55-F1
#
_entry.id   AF-T1AE55-F1
#
_cell.length_a   1.000
_cell.length_b   1.000
_cell.length_c   1.000
_cell.angle_alpha   90.00
_cell.angle_beta   90.00
_cell.angle_gamma   90.00
#
_symmetry.space_group_name_H-M   'P 1'
#
loop_
_entity.id
_entity.type
_entity.pdbx_description
1 polymer ?
#
loop_
_entity_poly.entity_id
_entity_poly.type
_entity_poly.pdbx_seq_one_letter_code
_entity_poly.pdbx_strand_id
1 'polypeptide(L)'
;MGVPGLAKTLMISTLAKVLNLNFNRIQFTPDLMPSDITGTDIIQEDPQTGKRVFNFIKGPVFTNMLLADEINRTPPKTQAALLQAMQEYQVTAGGQTYALQQPFFVLATQNPVEQEGTYPLPEAQLDRFMFMVRVGYPQRDDERMIVKNTT
;
A
#
# COMPACT_ATOMS: atom_id res chain seq x y z
N MET A 1 -10.94 -3.29 -9.06
CA MET A 1 -10.33 -3.84 -10.30
C MET A 1 -10.30 -2.78 -11.38
N GLY A 2 -9.20 -2.63 -12.10
CA GLY A 2 -9.12 -1.80 -13.30
C GLY A 2 -7.71 -1.78 -13.86
N VAL A 3 -7.58 -1.50 -15.15
CA VAL A 3 -6.34 -1.70 -15.92
C VAL A 3 -5.22 -0.75 -15.47
N PRO A 4 -3.96 -1.22 -15.42
CA PRO A 4 -2.80 -0.36 -15.19
C PRO A 4 -2.77 0.83 -16.17
N GLY A 5 -2.45 2.04 -15.69
CA GLY A 5 -2.25 3.21 -16.55
C GLY A 5 -3.39 4.23 -16.62
N LEU A 6 -4.56 3.99 -16.00
CA LEU A 6 -5.72 4.90 -16.06
C LEU A 6 -5.69 6.08 -15.06
N ALA A 7 -4.58 6.81 -14.95
CA ALA A 7 -4.45 8.02 -14.11
C ALA A 7 -4.76 7.87 -12.59
N LYS A 8 -4.99 6.65 -12.07
CA LYS A 8 -5.32 6.40 -10.65
C LYS A 8 -4.23 6.89 -9.70
N THR A 9 -2.98 6.58 -9.99
CA THR A 9 -1.84 7.04 -9.19
C THR A 9 -1.76 8.56 -9.16
N LEU A 10 -1.99 9.22 -10.32
CA LEU A 10 -2.02 10.68 -10.40
C LEU A 10 -3.18 11.26 -9.60
N MET A 11 -4.38 10.68 -9.71
CA MET A 11 -5.56 11.12 -8.98
C MET A 11 -5.35 11.04 -7.46
N ILE A 12 -4.87 9.91 -6.96
CA ILE A 12 -4.68 9.68 -5.52
C ILE A 12 -3.56 10.55 -4.97
N SER A 13 -2.43 10.64 -5.67
CA SER A 13 -1.32 11.50 -5.25
C SER A 13 -1.68 12.99 -5.28
N THR A 14 -2.50 13.41 -6.25
CA THR A 14 -3.02 14.79 -6.32
C THR A 14 -3.97 15.07 -5.17
N LEU A 15 -4.88 14.14 -4.85
CA LEU A 15 -5.78 14.27 -3.70
C LEU A 15 -5.00 14.40 -2.39
N ALA A 16 -3.98 13.57 -2.18
CA ALA A 16 -3.12 13.66 -0.99
C ALA A 16 -2.43 15.02 -0.88
N LYS A 17 -1.89 15.54 -1.99
CA LYS A 17 -1.26 16.88 -2.03
C LYS A 17 -2.25 17.99 -1.69
N VAL A 18 -3.45 17.95 -2.27
CA VAL A 18 -4.49 18.96 -2.01
C VAL A 18 -4.95 18.95 -0.55
N LEU A 19 -5.00 17.76 0.07
CA LEU A 19 -5.39 17.60 1.47
C LEU A 19 -4.21 17.72 2.46
N ASN A 20 -3.00 18.02 1.97
CA ASN A 20 -1.76 18.04 2.77
C ASN A 20 -1.53 16.75 3.59
N LEU A 21 -1.76 15.60 2.95
CA LEU A 21 -1.60 14.27 3.54
C LEU A 21 -0.33 13.61 3.01
N ASN A 22 0.38 12.90 3.90
CA ASN A 22 1.49 12.05 3.48
C ASN A 22 0.97 10.93 2.57
N PHE A 23 1.69 10.66 1.48
CA PHE A 23 1.32 9.65 0.49
C PHE A 23 2.47 8.68 0.25
N ASN A 24 2.18 7.39 0.36
CA ASN A 24 3.08 6.32 -0.07
C ASN A 24 2.40 5.39 -1.07
N ARG A 25 3.21 4.73 -1.89
CA ARG A 25 2.78 3.69 -2.83
C ARG A 25 3.59 2.42 -2.57
N ILE A 26 2.92 1.28 -2.54
CA ILE A 26 3.53 -0.04 -2.51
C ILE A 26 3.03 -0.81 -3.73
N GLN A 27 3.96 -1.39 -4.48
CA GLN A 27 3.65 -2.38 -5.49
C GLN A 27 3.74 -3.75 -4.84
N PHE A 28 2.67 -4.52 -4.86
CA PHE A 28 2.68 -5.88 -4.35
C PHE A 28 3.28 -6.80 -5.42
N THR A 29 4.34 -7.51 -5.04
CA THR A 29 5.08 -8.46 -5.87
C THR A 29 5.22 -9.80 -5.13
N PRO A 30 5.40 -10.94 -5.82
CA PRO A 30 5.41 -12.25 -5.16
C PRO A 30 6.45 -12.44 -4.05
N ASP A 31 7.52 -11.66 -4.08
CA ASP A 31 8.66 -11.66 -3.16
C ASP A 31 8.51 -10.71 -1.97
N LEU A 32 7.49 -9.84 -1.95
CA LEU A 32 7.31 -8.86 -0.88
C LEU A 32 7.00 -9.54 0.46
N MET A 33 7.76 -9.19 1.48
CA MET A 33 7.60 -9.72 2.84
C MET A 33 6.72 -8.80 3.71
N PRO A 34 6.10 -9.32 4.78
CA PRO A 34 5.37 -8.50 5.75
C PRO A 34 6.17 -7.30 6.28
N SER A 35 7.45 -7.50 6.57
CA SER A 35 8.37 -6.46 7.06
C SER A 35 8.61 -5.33 6.05
N ASP A 36 8.48 -5.59 4.76
CA ASP A 36 8.63 -4.57 3.72
C ASP A 36 7.41 -3.62 3.70
N ILE A 37 6.31 -4.03 4.30
CA ILE A 37 5.08 -3.24 4.48
C ILE A 37 5.11 -2.54 5.84
N THR A 38 5.33 -3.31 6.90
CA THR A 38 5.22 -2.84 8.29
C THR A 38 6.46 -2.09 8.76
N GLY A 39 7.64 -2.37 8.20
CA GLY A 39 8.92 -1.92 8.71
C GLY A 39 9.72 -3.05 9.33
N THR A 40 11.00 -2.79 9.60
CA THR A 40 11.97 -3.77 10.08
C THR A 40 12.93 -3.17 11.09
N ASP A 41 13.38 -3.98 12.04
CA ASP A 41 14.42 -3.60 12.99
C ASP A 41 15.79 -3.84 12.35
N ILE A 42 16.59 -2.78 12.25
CA ILE A 42 17.99 -2.88 11.80
C ILE A 42 18.92 -2.72 13.00
N ILE A 43 20.05 -3.42 12.98
CA ILE A 43 21.12 -3.20 13.95
C ILE A 43 21.99 -2.07 13.42
N GLN A 44 22.09 -0.99 14.18
CA GLN A 44 23.05 0.08 13.94
C GLN A 44 24.09 0.09 15.06
N GLU A 45 25.31 0.43 14.70
CA GLU A 45 26.36 0.69 15.68
C GLU A 45 26.32 2.17 16.03
N ASP A 46 26.22 2.48 17.32
CA ASP A 46 26.31 3.84 17.81
C ASP A 46 27.73 4.38 17.55
N PRO A 47 27.90 5.42 16.73
CA PRO A 47 29.21 5.96 16.37
C PRO A 47 30.02 6.47 17.57
N GLN A 48 29.35 6.82 18.68
CA GLN A 48 30.02 7.34 19.88
C GLN A 48 30.38 6.24 20.88
N THR A 49 29.61 5.15 20.93
CA THR A 49 29.76 4.12 21.99
C THR A 49 30.17 2.74 21.48
N GLY A 50 30.13 2.48 20.16
CA GLY A 50 30.40 1.19 19.56
C GLY A 50 29.37 0.10 19.91
N LYS A 51 28.27 0.47 20.57
CA LYS A 51 27.22 -0.47 20.96
C LYS A 51 26.28 -0.73 19.79
N ARG A 52 25.88 -2.00 19.65
CA ARG A 52 24.82 -2.40 18.71
C ARG A 52 23.46 -2.04 19.31
N VAL A 53 22.73 -1.16 18.64
CA VAL A 53 21.36 -0.77 18.98
C VAL A 53 20.40 -1.23 17.89
N PHE A 54 19.24 -1.72 18.28
CA PHE A 54 18.14 -1.98 17.35
C PHE A 54 17.43 -0.66 17.05
N ASN A 55 17.31 -0.32 15.77
CA ASN A 55 16.61 0.86 15.30
C ASN A 55 15.49 0.41 14.35
N PHE A 56 14.25 0.79 14.65
CA PHE A 56 13.11 0.43 13.82
C PHE A 56 12.99 1.37 12.63
N ILE A 57 13.09 0.82 11.43
CA ILE A 57 12.82 1.54 10.19
C ILE A 57 11.35 1.36 9.83
N LYS A 58 10.60 2.46 9.92
CA LYS A 58 9.19 2.53 9.55
C LYS A 58 8.98 2.10 8.11
N GLY A 59 8.08 1.13 7.90
CA GLY A 59 7.64 0.72 6.58
C GLY A 59 6.73 1.74 5.89
N PRO A 60 6.37 1.49 4.63
CA PRO A 60 5.52 2.37 3.83
C PRO A 60 4.10 2.56 4.38
N VAL A 61 3.61 1.71 5.28
CA VAL A 61 2.29 1.91 5.95
C VAL A 61 2.25 3.11 6.88
N PHE A 62 3.40 3.64 7.31
CA PHE A 62 3.47 4.86 8.13
C PHE A 62 3.28 6.10 7.27
N THR A 63 2.05 6.32 6.82
CA THR A 63 1.61 7.43 5.98
C THR A 63 0.16 7.78 6.29
N ASN A 64 -0.39 8.81 5.65
CA ASN A 64 -1.83 9.11 5.75
C ASN A 64 -2.62 8.42 4.63
N MET A 65 -2.05 8.35 3.43
CA MET A 65 -2.67 7.74 2.26
C MET A 65 -1.71 6.72 1.64
N LEU A 66 -2.17 5.47 1.53
CA LEU A 66 -1.41 4.38 0.97
C LEU A 66 -2.11 3.84 -0.28
N LEU A 67 -1.40 3.85 -1.41
CA LEU A 67 -1.78 3.09 -2.61
C LEU A 67 -1.10 1.72 -2.58
N ALA A 68 -1.89 0.66 -2.38
CA ALA A 68 -1.45 -0.72 -2.41
C ALA A 68 -1.81 -1.34 -3.77
N ASP A 69 -0.88 -1.33 -4.71
CA ASP A 69 -1.13 -1.82 -6.07
C ASP A 69 -0.99 -3.33 -6.16
N GLU A 70 -1.96 -3.96 -6.83
CA GLU A 70 -1.98 -5.39 -7.15
C GLU A 70 -1.84 -6.31 -5.91
N ILE A 71 -2.59 -6.02 -4.84
CA ILE A 71 -2.48 -6.71 -3.54
C ILE A 71 -2.61 -8.24 -3.63
N ASN A 72 -3.26 -8.74 -4.69
CA ASN A 72 -3.40 -10.15 -4.96
C ASN A 72 -2.15 -10.79 -5.60
N ARG A 73 -1.03 -10.09 -5.78
CA ARG A 73 0.24 -10.66 -6.30
C ARG A 73 1.21 -11.12 -5.21
N THR A 74 0.86 -10.95 -3.94
CA THR A 74 1.66 -11.43 -2.80
C THR A 74 0.98 -12.59 -2.08
N PRO A 75 1.74 -13.44 -1.35
CA PRO A 75 1.17 -14.45 -0.48
C PRO A 75 0.21 -13.89 0.59
N PRO A 76 -0.76 -14.69 1.08
CA PRO A 76 -1.73 -14.25 2.09
C PRO A 76 -1.11 -13.68 3.38
N LYS A 77 0.08 -14.12 3.76
CA LYS A 77 0.79 -13.61 4.95
C LYS A 77 1.16 -12.14 4.81
N THR A 78 1.61 -11.71 3.63
CA THR A 78 1.97 -10.32 3.34
C THR A 78 0.71 -9.45 3.22
N GLN A 79 -0.36 -9.98 2.61
CA GLN A 79 -1.67 -9.31 2.58
C GLN A 79 -2.20 -9.06 4.00
N ALA A 80 -2.12 -10.07 4.87
CA ALA A 80 -2.58 -9.97 6.25
C ALA A 80 -1.86 -8.87 7.04
N ALA A 81 -0.57 -8.63 6.77
CA ALA A 81 0.18 -7.55 7.42
C ALA A 81 -0.41 -6.16 7.12
N LEU A 82 -0.76 -5.90 5.85
CA LEU A 82 -1.44 -4.67 5.46
C LEU A 82 -2.84 -4.59 6.09
N LEU A 83 -3.63 -5.66 6.02
CA LEU A 83 -5.00 -5.69 6.53
C LEU A 83 -5.06 -5.53 8.06
N GLN A 84 -4.07 -6.07 8.77
CA GLN A 84 -3.93 -5.87 10.22
C GLN A 84 -3.63 -4.41 10.53
N ALA A 85 -2.68 -3.80 9.82
CA ALA A 85 -2.35 -2.39 9.98
C ALA A 85 -3.58 -1.48 9.70
N MET A 86 -4.39 -1.82 8.70
CA MET A 86 -5.66 -1.15 8.40
C MET A 86 -6.68 -1.26 9.53
N GLN A 87 -6.79 -2.44 10.14
CA GLN A 87 -7.81 -2.72 11.14
C GLN A 87 -7.45 -2.15 12.52
N GLU A 88 -6.18 -2.29 12.91
CA GLU A 88 -5.72 -1.91 14.24
C GLU A 88 -5.17 -0.48 14.30
N TYR A 89 -4.89 0.15 13.16
CA TYR A 89 -4.25 1.46 13.06
C TYR A 89 -2.90 1.56 13.80
N GLN A 90 -2.21 0.42 13.91
CA GLN A 90 -0.91 0.29 14.55
C GLN A 90 -0.13 -0.86 13.93
N VAL A 91 1.18 -0.86 14.17
CA VAL A 91 2.11 -1.93 13.78
C VAL A 91 2.93 -2.31 15.00
N THR A 92 3.09 -3.61 15.25
CA THR A 92 3.98 -4.11 16.31
C THR A 92 5.20 -4.79 15.69
N ALA A 93 6.39 -4.32 16.05
CA ALA A 93 7.67 -4.86 15.62
C ALA A 93 8.66 -4.84 16.79
N GLY A 94 9.49 -5.88 16.93
CA GLY A 94 10.50 -5.94 17.99
C GLY A 94 9.94 -5.89 19.43
N GLY A 95 8.65 -6.21 19.63
CA GLY A 95 7.97 -6.07 20.92
C GLY A 95 7.50 -4.65 21.25
N GLN A 96 7.69 -3.70 20.34
CA GLN A 96 7.20 -2.33 20.45
C GLN A 96 6.06 -2.07 19.46
N THR A 97 5.02 -1.37 19.93
CA THR A 97 3.87 -0.99 19.11
C THR A 97 3.97 0.48 18.69
N TYR A 98 3.73 0.72 17.40
CA TYR A 98 3.81 2.01 16.75
C TYR A 98 2.45 2.36 16.14
N ALA A 99 1.84 3.47 16.57
CA ALA A 99 0.59 3.95 16.01
C ALA A 99 0.79 4.49 14.58
N LEU A 100 -0.19 4.26 13.70
CA LEU A 100 -0.25 4.87 12.38
C LEU A 100 -0.78 6.30 12.47
N GLN A 101 -0.29 7.17 11.60
CA GLN A 101 -0.70 8.57 11.57
C GLN A 101 -2.13 8.68 11.05
N GLN A 102 -2.99 9.39 11.77
CA GLN A 102 -4.37 9.62 11.38
C GLN A 102 -4.52 10.96 10.60
N PRO A 103 -5.41 11.03 9.59
CA PRO A 103 -6.21 9.91 9.07
C PRO A 103 -5.35 8.91 8.29
N PHE A 104 -5.72 7.62 8.33
CA PHE A 104 -5.06 6.56 7.57
C PHE A 104 -6.03 5.92 6.55
N PHE A 105 -5.75 6.09 5.26
CA PHE A 105 -6.54 5.56 4.16
C PHE A 105 -5.70 4.61 3.30
N VAL A 106 -6.29 3.47 2.96
CA VAL A 106 -5.68 2.52 2.03
C VAL A 106 -6.56 2.37 0.80
N LEU A 107 -5.95 2.60 -0.37
CA LEU A 107 -6.55 2.32 -1.66
C LEU A 107 -5.84 1.11 -2.24
N ALA A 108 -6.55 0.00 -2.40
CA ALA A 108 -5.99 -1.22 -2.94
C ALA A 108 -6.47 -1.50 -4.37
N THR A 109 -5.56 -1.96 -5.23
CA THR A 109 -5.90 -2.48 -6.55
C THR A 109 -5.62 -3.97 -6.62
N GLN A 110 -6.28 -4.66 -7.55
CA GLN A 110 -6.07 -6.08 -7.82
C GLN A 110 -5.81 -6.25 -9.30
N ASN A 111 -4.85 -7.10 -9.65
CA ASN A 111 -4.59 -7.54 -11.02
C ASN A 111 -5.73 -8.51 -11.44
N PRO A 112 -6.54 -8.17 -12.46
CA PRO A 112 -7.68 -9.00 -12.86
C PRO A 112 -7.35 -10.01 -13.97
N VAL A 113 -6.15 -9.96 -14.57
CA VAL A 113 -5.86 -10.65 -15.85
C VAL A 113 -5.02 -11.91 -15.68
N GLU A 114 -4.07 -11.93 -14.74
CA GLU A 114 -3.13 -13.05 -14.57
C GLU A 114 -3.55 -13.95 -13.39
N GLN A 115 -3.87 -15.21 -13.69
CA GLN A 115 -4.18 -16.22 -12.66
C GLN A 115 -2.93 -16.93 -12.12
N GLU A 116 -1.84 -16.98 -12.89
CA GLU A 116 -0.57 -17.51 -12.40
C GLU A 116 0.09 -16.53 -11.43
N GLY A 117 0.42 -17.02 -10.22
CA GLY A 117 1.10 -16.20 -9.21
C GLY A 117 0.22 -15.17 -8.52
N THR A 118 -1.11 -15.29 -8.60
CA THR A 118 -2.03 -14.45 -7.81
C THR A 118 -2.75 -15.22 -6.70
N TYR A 119 -2.92 -14.55 -5.56
CA TYR A 119 -3.58 -14.99 -4.35
C TYR A 119 -4.79 -14.06 -4.12
N PRO A 120 -6.00 -14.45 -4.56
CA PRO A 120 -7.17 -13.61 -4.39
C PRO A 120 -7.47 -13.41 -2.91
N LEU A 121 -7.96 -12.22 -2.54
CA LEU A 121 -8.40 -11.96 -1.18
C LEU A 121 -9.71 -12.72 -0.93
N PRO A 122 -9.80 -13.53 0.14
CA PRO A 122 -11.06 -14.10 0.61
C PRO A 122 -12.10 -13.00 0.88
N GLU A 123 -13.38 -13.34 0.78
CA GLU A 123 -14.49 -12.39 1.01
C GLU A 123 -14.40 -11.72 2.39
N ALA A 124 -14.06 -12.48 3.43
CA ALA A 124 -13.84 -11.95 4.78
C ALA A 124 -12.67 -10.95 4.88
N GLN A 125 -11.76 -10.90 3.92
CA GLN A 125 -10.72 -9.89 3.83
C GLN A 125 -11.16 -8.67 3.04
N LEU A 126 -11.95 -8.87 1.98
CA LEU A 126 -12.55 -7.79 1.21
C LEU A 126 -13.54 -6.98 2.05
N ASP A 127 -14.23 -7.61 3.00
CA ASP A 127 -15.17 -6.94 3.92
C ASP A 127 -14.51 -5.88 4.82
N ARG A 128 -13.18 -5.91 4.97
CA ARG A 128 -12.42 -4.86 5.68
C ARG A 128 -12.30 -3.56 4.87
N PHE A 129 -12.65 -3.57 3.59
CA PHE A 129 -12.67 -2.37 2.76
C PHE A 129 -14.07 -1.75 2.77
N MET A 130 -14.15 -0.47 3.12
CA MET A 130 -15.43 0.26 3.16
C MET A 130 -16.12 0.33 1.79
N PHE A 131 -15.36 0.38 0.69
CA PHE A 131 -15.90 0.47 -0.66
C PHE A 131 -15.13 -0.42 -1.63
N MET A 132 -15.85 -1.05 -2.55
CA MET A 132 -15.27 -1.71 -3.73
C MET A 132 -15.67 -0.95 -4.99
N VAL A 133 -14.70 -0.24 -5.59
CA VAL A 133 -14.91 0.50 -6.84
C VAL A 133 -14.46 -0.34 -8.04
N ARG A 134 -15.38 -0.58 -8.98
CA ARG A 134 -15.08 -1.20 -10.28
C ARG A 134 -14.84 -0.08 -11.30
N VAL A 135 -13.61 0.01 -11.79
CA VAL A 135 -13.22 1.03 -12.78
C VAL A 135 -13.17 0.35 -14.14
N GLY A 136 -14.12 0.69 -15.02
CA GLY A 136 -14.15 0.27 -16.41
C GLY A 136 -13.15 1.04 -17.28
N TYR A 137 -13.06 0.69 -18.56
CA TYR A 137 -12.28 1.48 -19.52
C TYR A 137 -12.98 2.82 -19.79
N PRO A 138 -12.23 3.94 -19.89
CA PRO A 138 -12.78 5.20 -20.36
C PRO A 138 -13.32 5.04 -21.79
N GLN A 139 -14.29 5.88 -22.16
CA GLN A 139 -14.70 5.93 -23.57
C GLN A 139 -13.57 6.53 -24.42
N ARG A 140 -13.56 6.22 -25.72
CA ARG A 140 -12.47 6.63 -26.64
C ARG A 140 -12.17 8.14 -26.60
N ASP A 141 -13.18 8.98 -26.42
CA ASP A 141 -13.01 10.43 -26.38
C ASP A 141 -12.37 10.90 -25.07
N ASP A 142 -12.70 10.26 -23.94
CA ASP A 142 -12.06 10.50 -22.64
C ASP A 142 -10.60 10.04 -22.65
N GLU A 143 -10.32 8.88 -23.25
CA GLU A 143 -8.96 8.35 -23.41
C GLU A 143 -8.08 9.30 -24.22
N ARG A 144 -8.61 9.88 -25.30
CA ARG A 144 -7.92 10.92 -26.08
C ARG A 144 -7.60 12.16 -25.26
N MET A 145 -8.50 12.58 -24.37
CA MET A 145 -8.23 13.72 -23.46
C MET A 145 -7.14 13.41 -22.44
N ILE A 146 -7.13 12.19 -21.88
CA ILE A 146 -6.11 11.76 -20.91
C ILE A 146 -4.72 11.77 -21.56
N VAL A 147 -4.59 11.23 -22.78
CA VAL A 147 -3.32 11.22 -23.52
C VAL A 147 -2.82 12.65 -23.81
N LYS A 148 -3.73 13.56 -24.20
CA LYS A 148 -3.39 14.96 -24.48
C LYS A 148 -2.93 15.76 -23.25
N ASN A 149 -3.44 15.44 -22.06
CA ASN A 149 -3.11 16.19 -20.83
C ASN A 149 -1.93 15.59 -20.06
N THR A 150 -1.48 14.39 -20.41
CA THR A 150 -0.38 13.67 -19.73
C THR A 150 0.93 13.71 -20.52
N THR A 151 0.93 14.29 -21.73
CA THR A 151 2.12 14.59 -22.57
C THR A 151 2.36 16.09 -22.59
#